data_AF-A0A7W9CJX3-F1
#
_entry.id   AF-A0A7W9CJX3-F1
#
_cell.length_a   1.000
_cell.length_b   1.000
_cell.length_c   1.000
_cell.angle_alpha   90.00
_cell.angle_beta   90.00
_cell.angle_gamma   90.00
#
_symmetry.space_group_name_H-M   'P 1'
#
loop_
_entity.id
_entity.type
_entity.pdbx_description
1 polymer ?
#
loop_
_entity_poly.entity_id
_entity_poly.type
_entity_poly.pdbx_seq_one_letter_code
_entity_poly.pdbx_strand_id
1 'polypeptide(L)'
;MTDDEFHDAFDHLRSRFSHQTKRDFLDELEALIENRSALRAIVSKRGRRERYMAVSFDRRLNDAHFSYQYFDILLRSLGYLSAGVYGIHKPVSQLRVLRWSASAADLAAVLKAAGVAFSALDYQSMMVVETPWLPAGHRLRRGHF
;
A
#
# COMPACT_ATOMS: atom_id res chain seq x y z
N MET A 1 11.25 -11.12 -8.29
CA MET A 1 10.10 -11.92 -7.86
C MET A 1 9.65 -12.70 -9.07
N THR A 2 9.51 -14.02 -8.96
CA THR A 2 8.95 -14.87 -10.04
C THR A 2 7.44 -14.65 -10.17
N ASP A 3 6.82 -15.24 -11.18
CA ASP A 3 5.36 -15.20 -11.34
C ASP A 3 4.66 -16.04 -10.27
N ASP A 4 5.16 -17.23 -9.97
CA ASP A 4 4.66 -18.06 -8.86
C ASP A 4 4.72 -17.31 -7.52
N GLU A 5 5.87 -16.70 -7.19
CA GLU A 5 6.02 -15.92 -5.95
C GLU A 5 5.05 -14.73 -5.87
N PHE A 6 4.60 -14.20 -7.01
CA PHE A 6 3.67 -13.09 -7.06
C PHE A 6 2.24 -13.54 -6.81
N HIS A 7 1.79 -14.61 -7.48
CA HIS A 7 0.46 -15.18 -7.27
C HIS A 7 0.33 -15.76 -5.86
N ASP A 8 1.34 -16.49 -5.37
CA ASP A 8 1.40 -16.99 -3.99
C ASP A 8 1.26 -15.85 -2.97
N ALA A 9 1.85 -14.69 -3.27
CA ALA A 9 1.75 -13.54 -2.39
C ALA A 9 0.31 -12.98 -2.34
N PHE A 10 -0.39 -12.94 -3.47
CA PHE A 10 -1.80 -12.53 -3.52
C PHE A 10 -2.73 -13.55 -2.85
N ASP A 11 -2.47 -14.85 -3.01
CA ASP A 11 -3.21 -15.89 -2.29
C ASP A 11 -3.02 -15.79 -0.78
N HIS A 12 -1.78 -15.51 -0.33
CA HIS A 12 -1.54 -15.21 1.07
C HIS A 12 -2.34 -13.98 1.52
N LEU A 13 -2.35 -12.89 0.76
CA LEU A 13 -3.11 -11.69 1.09
C LEU A 13 -4.61 -11.97 1.18
N ARG A 14 -5.20 -12.72 0.23
CA ARG A 14 -6.62 -13.12 0.25
C ARG A 14 -6.98 -13.92 1.49
N SER A 15 -6.09 -14.82 1.94
CA SER A 15 -6.31 -15.60 3.17
C SER A 15 -6.43 -14.72 4.42
N ARG A 16 -5.81 -13.52 4.41
CA ARG A 16 -5.84 -12.57 5.54
C ARG A 16 -7.09 -11.71 5.59
N PHE A 17 -7.81 -11.56 4.48
CA PHE A 17 -9.03 -10.75 4.45
C PHE A 17 -10.27 -11.65 4.34
N SER A 18 -11.13 -11.58 5.36
CA SER A 18 -12.35 -12.39 5.43
C SER A 18 -13.52 -11.82 4.63
N HIS A 19 -13.56 -10.50 4.40
CA HIS A 19 -14.64 -9.85 3.68
C HIS A 19 -14.44 -9.95 2.17
N GLN A 20 -15.48 -10.38 1.44
CA GLN A 20 -15.45 -10.56 -0.01
C GLN A 20 -15.00 -9.29 -0.74
N THR A 21 -15.54 -8.13 -0.38
CA THR A 21 -15.20 -6.84 -1.00
C THR A 21 -13.73 -6.42 -0.86
N LYS A 22 -12.98 -7.02 0.07
CA LYS A 22 -11.53 -6.82 0.20
C LYS A 22 -10.75 -7.79 -0.67
N ARG A 23 -11.30 -8.98 -0.93
CA ARG A 23 -10.74 -9.96 -1.86
C ARG A 23 -10.91 -9.50 -3.29
N ASP A 24 -12.10 -9.00 -3.64
CA ASP A 24 -12.36 -8.41 -4.97
C ASP A 24 -11.36 -7.28 -5.27
N PHE A 25 -11.13 -6.40 -4.29
CA PHE A 25 -10.09 -5.36 -4.41
C PHE A 25 -8.68 -5.92 -4.63
N LEU A 26 -8.34 -7.04 -3.99
CA LEU A 26 -7.04 -7.69 -4.21
C LEU A 26 -6.95 -8.33 -5.59
N ASP A 27 -8.02 -8.93 -6.09
CA ASP A 27 -8.09 -9.53 -7.43
C ASP A 27 -7.89 -8.45 -8.49
N GLU A 28 -8.56 -7.31 -8.35
CA GLU A 28 -8.39 -6.18 -9.25
C GLU A 28 -6.98 -5.56 -9.13
N LEU A 29 -6.40 -5.51 -7.92
CA LEU A 29 -5.03 -5.03 -7.71
C LEU A 29 -3.99 -5.96 -8.34
N GLU A 30 -4.18 -7.27 -8.22
CA GLU A 30 -3.34 -8.27 -8.87
C GLU A 30 -3.38 -8.06 -10.39
N ALA A 31 -4.58 -8.03 -10.96
CA ALA A 31 -4.79 -7.81 -12.39
C ALA A 31 -4.20 -6.47 -12.86
N LEU A 32 -4.31 -5.40 -12.07
CA LEU A 32 -3.70 -4.11 -12.40
C LEU A 32 -2.18 -4.19 -12.52
N ILE A 33 -1.52 -4.88 -11.58
CA ILE A 33 -0.07 -4.99 -11.55
C ILE A 33 0.42 -5.94 -12.64
N GLU A 34 -0.26 -7.07 -12.83
CA GLU A 34 0.05 -8.08 -13.84
C GLU A 34 -0.05 -7.51 -15.27
N ASN A 35 -1.17 -6.82 -15.58
CA ASN A 35 -1.41 -6.27 -16.92
C ASN A 35 -0.57 -5.03 -17.24
N ARG A 36 0.19 -4.49 -16.28
CA ARG A 36 1.05 -3.32 -16.48
C ARG A 36 2.50 -3.69 -16.22
N SER A 37 3.21 -4.05 -17.28
CA SER A 37 4.63 -4.47 -17.24
C SER A 37 5.53 -3.52 -16.44
N ALA A 38 5.32 -2.20 -16.52
CA ALA A 38 6.05 -1.22 -15.72
C ALA A 38 5.79 -1.35 -14.20
N LEU A 39 4.54 -1.58 -13.79
CA LEU A 39 4.20 -1.82 -12.38
C LEU A 39 4.77 -3.16 -11.91
N ARG A 40 4.61 -4.21 -12.73
CA ARG A 40 5.19 -5.53 -12.46
C ARG A 40 6.70 -5.43 -12.24
N ALA A 41 7.40 -4.70 -13.12
CA ALA A 41 8.84 -4.48 -12.99
C ALA A 41 9.19 -3.75 -11.69
N ILE A 42 8.43 -2.73 -11.29
CA ILE A 42 8.64 -2.01 -10.02
C ILE A 42 8.47 -2.93 -8.82
N VAL A 43 7.33 -3.63 -8.72
CA VAL A 43 6.99 -4.47 -7.56
C VAL A 43 7.98 -5.65 -7.46
N SER A 44 8.51 -6.12 -8.58
CA SER A 44 9.52 -7.17 -8.64
C SER A 44 10.94 -6.74 -8.22
N LYS A 45 11.20 -5.45 -8.03
CA LYS A 45 12.48 -4.93 -7.50
C LYS A 45 12.64 -5.31 -6.02
N ARG A 46 13.06 -6.55 -5.76
CA ARG A 46 13.56 -6.96 -4.43
C ARG A 46 15.01 -6.51 -4.31
N GLY A 47 15.30 -5.63 -3.35
CA GLY A 47 16.62 -5.06 -3.10
C GLY A 47 17.20 -5.51 -1.77
N ARG A 48 18.54 -5.49 -1.65
CA ARG A 48 19.27 -5.91 -0.43
C ARG A 48 19.07 -4.99 0.80
N ARG A 49 18.39 -3.85 0.65
CA ARG A 49 18.23 -2.86 1.72
C ARG A 49 16.80 -2.35 1.73
N GLU A 50 15.94 -3.07 2.43
CA GLU A 50 14.56 -2.68 2.70
C GLU A 50 14.55 -1.36 3.48
N ARG A 51 13.77 -0.39 3.00
CA ARG A 51 13.68 0.95 3.60
C ARG A 51 12.27 1.20 4.10
N TYR A 52 12.14 2.13 5.03
CA TYR A 52 10.83 2.62 5.42
C TYR A 52 10.44 3.79 4.51
N MET A 53 9.26 3.70 3.91
CA MET A 53 8.67 4.76 3.11
C MET A 53 7.47 5.32 3.85
N ALA A 54 7.46 6.63 4.05
CA ALA A 54 6.34 7.37 4.60
C ALA A 54 5.46 7.89 3.46
N VAL A 55 4.16 7.63 3.55
CA VAL A 55 3.15 8.02 2.58
C VAL A 55 2.11 8.87 3.29
N SER A 56 1.94 10.09 2.81
CA SER A 56 0.85 10.99 3.19
C SER A 56 0.04 11.35 1.96
N PHE A 57 -1.23 11.67 2.14
CA PHE A 57 -2.11 12.10 1.06
C PHE A 57 -3.21 13.02 1.58
N ASP A 58 -3.67 13.90 0.71
CA ASP A 58 -4.88 14.69 0.92
C ASP A 58 -6.02 14.07 0.11
N ARG A 59 -7.15 13.79 0.77
CA ARG A 59 -8.38 13.43 0.06
C ARG A 59 -9.07 14.70 -0.46
N ARG A 60 -9.86 14.55 -1.52
CA ARG A 60 -10.77 15.63 -1.93
C ARG A 60 -11.78 15.93 -0.82
N LEU A 61 -12.09 17.21 -0.64
CA LEU A 61 -13.11 17.64 0.33
C LEU A 61 -14.46 17.00 -0.03
N ASN A 62 -15.14 16.45 0.97
CA ASN A 62 -16.45 15.80 0.83
C ASN A 62 -16.49 14.60 -0.13
N ASP A 63 -15.35 13.96 -0.40
CA ASP A 63 -15.34 12.73 -1.18
C ASP A 63 -15.94 11.58 -0.36
N ALA A 64 -17.11 11.12 -0.79
CA ALA A 64 -17.84 10.01 -0.21
C ALA A 64 -17.35 8.64 -0.70
N HIS A 65 -16.56 8.60 -1.78
CA HIS A 65 -16.08 7.35 -2.38
C HIS A 65 -14.71 6.95 -1.83
N PHE A 66 -13.90 7.91 -1.38
CA PHE A 66 -12.59 7.62 -0.83
C PHE A 66 -12.66 6.69 0.40
N SER A 67 -11.90 5.59 0.35
CA SER A 67 -11.82 4.60 1.42
C SER A 67 -10.42 4.53 2.01
N TYR A 68 -10.28 5.05 3.23
CA TYR A 68 -9.06 4.87 4.04
C TYR A 68 -8.72 3.38 4.22
N GLN A 69 -9.73 2.53 4.29
CA GLN A 69 -9.54 1.09 4.45
C GLN A 69 -8.92 0.46 3.20
N TYR A 70 -9.38 0.81 1.99
CA TYR A 70 -8.78 0.31 0.76
C TYR A 70 -7.38 0.86 0.52
N PHE A 71 -7.15 2.12 0.91
CA PHE A 71 -5.80 2.68 0.88
C PHE A 71 -4.84 1.92 1.81
N ASP A 72 -5.29 1.59 3.03
CA ASP A 72 -4.49 0.78 3.95
C ASP A 72 -4.24 -0.64 3.42
N ILE A 73 -5.23 -1.24 2.74
CA ILE A 73 -5.09 -2.56 2.11
C ILE A 73 -4.05 -2.49 0.99
N LEU A 74 -4.14 -1.49 0.11
CA LEU A 74 -3.15 -1.25 -0.94
C LEU A 74 -1.73 -1.19 -0.35
N LEU A 75 -1.50 -0.34 0.65
CA LEU A 75 -0.16 -0.20 1.24
C LEU A 75 0.34 -1.48 1.91
N ARG A 76 -0.55 -2.24 2.56
CA ARG A 76 -0.18 -3.56 3.13
C ARG A 76 0.20 -4.55 2.05
N SER A 77 -0.57 -4.60 0.95
CA SER A 77 -0.28 -5.48 -0.18
C SER A 77 1.05 -5.13 -0.82
N LEU A 78 1.32 -3.84 -1.06
CA LEU A 78 2.60 -3.37 -1.59
C LEU A 78 3.78 -3.67 -0.65
N GLY A 79 3.61 -3.45 0.65
CA GLY A 79 4.62 -3.79 1.65
C GLY A 79 4.93 -5.29 1.68
N TYR A 80 3.90 -6.13 1.59
CA TYR A 80 4.03 -7.57 1.54
C TYR A 80 4.72 -8.05 0.24
N LEU A 81 4.29 -7.55 -0.92
CA LEU A 81 4.90 -7.88 -2.21
C LEU A 81 6.39 -7.48 -2.27
N SER A 82 6.74 -6.36 -1.64
CA SER A 82 8.08 -5.78 -1.71
C SER A 82 9.08 -6.35 -0.69
N ALA A 83 8.61 -6.66 0.52
CA ALA A 83 9.45 -7.01 1.68
C ALA A 83 9.01 -8.30 2.40
N GLY A 84 7.95 -8.98 1.95
CA GLY A 84 7.38 -10.15 2.63
C GLY A 84 6.76 -9.86 4.01
N VAL A 85 6.73 -8.59 4.43
CA VAL A 85 6.22 -8.18 5.74
C VAL A 85 4.81 -7.65 5.60
N TYR A 86 3.89 -8.23 6.37
CA TYR A 86 2.53 -7.75 6.48
C TYR A 86 2.43 -6.61 7.50
N GLY A 87 1.91 -5.47 7.09
CA GLY A 87 1.57 -4.39 8.00
C GLY A 87 1.99 -3.01 7.51
N ILE A 88 1.40 -1.99 8.15
CA ILE A 88 1.78 -0.59 8.00
C ILE A 88 1.77 0.07 9.38
N HIS A 89 2.67 1.03 9.59
CA HIS A 89 2.65 1.88 10.78
C HIS A 89 1.83 3.13 10.50
N LYS A 90 1.08 3.59 11.51
CA LYS A 90 0.22 4.78 11.43
C LYS A 90 0.56 5.74 12.57
N PRO A 91 1.70 6.45 12.50
CA PRO A 91 2.12 7.34 13.58
C PRO A 91 1.13 8.48 13.86
N VAL A 92 0.49 9.00 12.81
CA VAL A 92 -0.56 10.02 12.89
C VAL A 92 -1.65 9.73 11.85
N SER A 93 -2.82 10.38 11.98
CA SER A 93 -4.03 10.05 11.20
C SER A 93 -3.81 9.98 9.68
N GLN A 94 -2.95 10.85 9.12
CA GLN A 94 -2.72 10.95 7.68
C GLN A 94 -1.41 10.31 7.18
N LEU A 95 -0.52 9.89 8.07
CA LEU A 95 0.78 9.33 7.69
C LEU A 95 0.77 7.81 7.83
N ARG A 96 1.15 7.10 6.78
CA ARG A 96 1.30 5.65 6.75
C ARG A 96 2.73 5.31 6.40
N VAL A 97 3.29 4.31 7.06
CA VAL A 97 4.66 3.87 6.78
C VAL A 97 4.68 2.38 6.48
N LEU A 98 5.32 2.02 5.37
CA LEU A 98 5.51 0.63 4.93
C LEU A 98 6.97 0.35 4.65
N ARG A 99 7.34 -0.93 4.65
CA ARG A 99 8.64 -1.38 4.14
C ARG A 99 8.56 -1.50 2.63
N TRP A 100 9.58 -0.98 1.95
CA TRP A 100 9.63 -0.96 0.49
C TRP A 100 11.08 -1.10 0.00
N SER A 101 11.25 -1.90 -1.04
CA SER A 101 12.55 -2.28 -1.58
C SER A 101 13.02 -1.40 -2.75
N ALA A 102 12.09 -0.69 -3.42
CA ALA A 102 12.41 0.18 -4.55
C ALA A 102 12.49 1.66 -4.13
N SER A 103 12.60 2.58 -5.10
CA SER A 103 12.70 4.02 -4.81
C SER A 103 11.35 4.62 -4.36
N ALA A 104 11.39 5.81 -3.73
CA ALA A 104 10.18 6.58 -3.43
C ALA A 104 9.40 6.94 -4.70
N ALA A 105 10.09 7.23 -5.81
CA ALA A 105 9.48 7.50 -7.10
C ALA A 105 8.76 6.27 -7.67
N ASP A 106 9.36 5.07 -7.52
CA ASP A 106 8.74 3.81 -7.89
C ASP A 106 7.44 3.56 -7.10
N LEU A 107 7.48 3.76 -5.77
CA LEU A 107 6.28 3.63 -4.94
C LEU A 107 5.21 4.64 -5.34
N ALA A 108 5.59 5.91 -5.56
CA ALA A 108 4.67 6.95 -6.00
C ALA A 108 4.02 6.61 -7.35
N ALA A 109 4.76 6.00 -8.28
CA ALA A 109 4.24 5.57 -9.57
C ALA A 109 3.17 4.47 -9.42
N VAL A 110 3.43 3.47 -8.56
CA VAL A 110 2.45 2.40 -8.28
C VAL A 110 1.20 2.95 -7.62
N LEU A 111 1.36 3.80 -6.61
CA LEU A 111 0.23 4.43 -5.93
C LEU A 111 -0.59 5.29 -6.89
N LYS A 112 0.07 6.12 -7.72
CA LYS A 112 -0.60 6.93 -8.76
C LYS A 112 -1.41 6.06 -9.72
N ALA A 113 -0.86 4.94 -10.16
CA ALA A 113 -1.58 4.02 -11.04
C ALA A 113 -2.82 3.43 -10.35
N ALA A 114 -2.71 3.08 -9.05
CA ALA A 114 -3.84 2.62 -8.26
C ALA A 114 -4.90 3.71 -8.05
N GLY A 115 -4.50 4.95 -7.75
CA GLY A 115 -5.43 6.09 -7.61
C GLY A 115 -6.23 6.40 -8.89
N VAL A 116 -5.66 6.08 -10.07
CA VAL A 116 -6.38 6.18 -11.35
C VAL A 116 -7.30 4.97 -11.59
N ALA A 117 -6.89 3.78 -11.17
CA ALA A 117 -7.65 2.54 -11.42
C ALA A 117 -8.82 2.36 -10.46
N PHE A 118 -8.70 2.80 -9.22
CA PHE A 118 -9.67 2.58 -8.15
C PHE A 118 -10.29 3.89 -7.69
N SER A 119 -11.58 4.10 -7.97
CA SER A 119 -12.32 5.30 -7.53
C SER A 119 -12.28 5.48 -6.02
N ALA A 120 -12.21 4.38 -5.25
CA ALA A 120 -12.09 4.44 -3.80
C ALA A 120 -10.73 4.95 -3.30
N LEU A 121 -9.78 5.25 -4.20
CA LEU A 121 -8.46 5.78 -3.92
C LEU A 121 -8.23 7.17 -4.56
N ASP A 122 -9.28 7.92 -4.89
CA ASP A 122 -9.19 9.26 -5.49
C ASP A 122 -8.65 10.33 -4.52
N TYR A 123 -7.34 10.33 -4.28
CA TYR A 123 -6.67 11.38 -3.51
C TYR A 123 -6.29 12.57 -4.40
N GLN A 124 -6.32 13.78 -3.82
CA GLN A 124 -5.97 15.03 -4.48
C GLN A 124 -4.45 15.22 -4.60
N SER A 125 -3.73 14.93 -3.51
CA SER A 125 -2.28 15.07 -3.42
C SER A 125 -1.71 13.85 -2.72
N MET A 126 -0.47 13.50 -3.03
CA MET A 126 0.25 12.42 -2.35
C MET A 126 1.73 12.75 -2.25
N MET A 127 2.30 12.45 -1.09
CA MET A 127 3.72 12.59 -0.80
C MET A 127 4.28 11.24 -0.38
N VAL A 128 5.39 10.85 -1.00
CA VAL A 128 6.16 9.65 -0.64
C VAL A 128 7.58 10.09 -0.30
N VAL A 129 8.02 9.79 0.90
CA VAL A 129 9.36 10.13 1.39
C VAL A 129 10.02 8.92 2.04
N GLU A 130 11.32 8.75 1.82
CA GLU A 130 12.10 7.79 2.58
C GLU A 130 12.26 8.30 4.02
N THR A 131 12.12 7.41 5.01
CA THR A 131 12.34 7.73 6.42
C THR A 131 13.38 6.79 7.04
N PRO A 132 14.38 7.30 7.77
CA PRO A 132 15.44 6.47 8.32
C PRO A 132 15.03 5.70 9.59
N TRP A 133 13.84 5.95 10.15
CA TRP A 133 13.35 5.27 11.36
C TRP A 133 11.94 4.69 11.19
N LEU A 134 11.67 3.65 11.99
CA LEU A 134 10.31 3.22 12.34
C LEU A 134 9.64 4.35 13.13
N PRO A 135 8.52 4.91 12.68
CA PRO A 135 7.80 5.90 13.46
C PRO A 135 7.33 5.25 14.77
N ALA A 136 7.85 5.73 15.90
CA ALA A 136 7.24 5.48 17.20
C ALA A 136 5.86 6.17 17.21
N GLY A 137 4.82 5.43 17.58
CA GLY A 137 3.46 5.96 17.65
C GLY A 137 2.68 5.26 18.75
N HIS A 138 1.91 6.03 19.52
CA HIS A 138 0.98 5.51 20.50
C HIS A 138 -0.44 5.56 19.93
N ARG A 139 -1.18 4.46 20.02
CA ARG A 139 -2.61 4.46 19.71
C ARG A 139 -3.35 5.15 20.85
N LEU A 140 -3.73 6.42 20.68
CA LEU A 140 -4.68 7.06 21.57
C LEU A 140 -6.06 6.42 21.36
N ARG A 141 -6.49 5.56 22.30
CA ARG A 141 -7.89 5.12 22.38
C ARG A 141 -8.68 6.22 23.09
N ARG A 142 -9.78 6.68 22.51
CA ARG A 142 -10.81 7.43 23.28
C ARG A 142 -11.26 6.53 24.43
N GLY A 143 -11.09 6.98 25.68
CA GLY A 143 -11.66 6.30 26.86
C GLY A 143 -10.72 6.05 28.04
N HIS A 144 -9.45 6.44 28.00
CA HIS A 144 -8.59 6.42 29.19
C HIS A 144 -7.81 7.73 29.32
N PHE A 145 -8.39 8.64 30.09
CA PHE A 145 -7.68 9.58 30.95
C PHE A 145 -7.98 9.16 32.39
#